data_AF-A0A369P0M1-F1
#
_entry.id   AF-A0A369P0M1-F1
#
_cell.length_a   1.000
_cell.length_b   1.000
_cell.length_c   1.000
_cell.angle_alpha   90.00
_cell.angle_beta   90.00
_cell.angle_gamma   90.00
#
_symmetry.space_group_name_H-M   'P 1'
#
loop_
_entity.id
_entity.type
_entity.pdbx_description
1 polymer ?
#
loop_
_entity_poly.entity_id
_entity_poly.type
_entity_poly.pdbx_seq_one_letter_code
_entity_poly.pdbx_strand_id
1 'polypeptide(L)' 'AAADRERRRAEAVLAVKGKFGKNALIKGTSLKEHALGRERNTMVGGHHG' A
#
# COMPACT_ATOMS: atom_id res chain seq x y z
N ALA A 1 -9.89 20.48 -11.16
CA ALA A 1 -10.97 20.05 -10.22
C ALA A 1 -10.95 18.54 -9.92
N ALA A 2 -11.33 17.64 -10.85
CA ALA A 2 -11.28 16.18 -10.57
C ALA A 2 -9.85 15.66 -10.39
N ALA A 3 -8.92 16.11 -11.23
CA ALA A 3 -7.50 15.77 -11.14
C ALA A 3 -6.86 16.22 -9.81
N ASP A 4 -7.21 17.42 -9.30
CA ASP A 4 -6.68 17.90 -8.01
C ASP A 4 -7.17 17.08 -6.83
N ARG A 5 -8.45 16.66 -6.87
CA ARG A 5 -8.99 15.76 -5.85
C ARG A 5 -8.29 14.41 -5.87
N GLU A 6 -8.02 13.87 -7.06
CA GLU A 6 -7.31 12.60 -7.19
C GLU A 6 -5.85 12.70 -6.73
N ARG A 7 -5.15 13.79 -7.08
CA ARG A 7 -3.80 14.05 -6.60
C ARG A 7 -3.74 14.10 -5.06
N ARG A 8 -4.65 14.84 -4.43
CA ARG A 8 -4.72 14.93 -2.96
C ARG A 8 -4.99 13.57 -2.30
N ARG A 9 -5.81 12.70 -2.93
CA ARG A 9 -6.03 11.33 -2.44
C ARG A 9 -4.76 10.49 -2.54
N ALA A 10 -4.04 10.57 -3.66
CA ALA A 10 -2.78 9.85 -3.84
C ALA A 10 -1.74 10.30 -2.81
N GLU A 11 -1.60 11.61 -2.58
CA GLU A 11 -0.73 12.18 -1.55
C GLU A 11 -1.11 11.69 -0.15
N ALA A 12 -2.40 11.66 0.18
CA ALA A 12 -2.88 11.14 1.47
C ALA A 12 -2.54 9.65 1.67
N VAL A 13 -2.71 8.82 0.62
CA VAL A 13 -2.34 7.39 0.67
C VAL A 13 -0.84 7.21 0.91
N LEU A 14 -0.01 8.02 0.24
CA LEU A 14 1.45 8.00 0.44
C LEU A 14 1.83 8.45 1.85
N ALA A 15 1.23 9.52 2.37
CA ALA A 15 1.48 10.02 3.72
C ALA A 15 1.17 8.97 4.80
N VAL A 16 0.03 8.28 4.69
CA VAL A 16 -0.36 7.22 5.61
C VAL A 16 0.64 6.06 5.55
N LYS A 17 1.01 5.60 4.35
CA LYS A 17 1.99 4.51 4.18
C LYS A 17 3.39 4.89 4.66
N GLY A 18 3.80 6.15 4.49
CA GLY A 18 5.06 6.67 4.99
C GLY A 18 5.12 6.70 6.52
N LYS A 19 4.01 7.09 7.17
CA LYS A 19 3.93 7.18 8.63
C LYS A 19 3.75 5.83 9.32
N PHE A 20 2.94 4.94 8.76
CA PHE A 20 2.48 3.71 9.43
C PHE A 20 2.95 2.42 8.74
N GLY A 21 3.73 2.53 7.66
CA GLY A 21 4.26 1.40 6.90
C GLY A 21 3.37 0.97 5.72
N LYS A 22 3.94 0.17 4.81
CA LYS A 22 3.32 -0.23 3.53
C LYS A 22 2.00 -1.00 3.68
N ASN A 23 1.80 -1.68 4.83
CA ASN A 23 0.60 -2.44 5.16
C ASN A 23 -0.50 -1.61 5.87
N ALA A 24 -0.28 -0.32 6.12
CA ALA A 24 -1.27 0.56 6.78
C ALA A 24 -2.56 0.76 5.96
N LEU A 25 -2.45 0.67 4.63
CA LEU A 25 -3.58 0.66 3.71
C LEU A 25 -3.40 -0.51 2.74
N ILE A 26 -4.17 -1.57 2.94
CA ILE A 26 -4.11 -2.79 2.15
C ILE A 26 -5.44 -3.06 1.42
N LYS A 27 -5.35 -3.63 0.21
CA LYS A 27 -6.54 -4.02 -0.55
C LYS A 27 -7.16 -5.27 0.09
N GLY A 28 -8.50 -5.33 0.16
CA GLY A 28 -9.20 -6.51 0.67
C GLY A 28 -8.86 -7.80 -0.11
N THR A 29 -8.57 -7.69 -1.41
CA THR A 29 -8.11 -8.83 -2.22
C THR A 29 -6.76 -9.39 -1.77
N SER A 30 -5.94 -8.61 -1.06
CA SER A 30 -4.68 -9.06 -0.49
C SER A 30 -4.83 -9.80 0.85
N LEU A 31 -6.07 -10.02 1.32
CA LEU A 31 -6.41 -10.81 2.51
C LEU A 31 -7.06 -12.15 2.16
N LYS A 32 -7.29 -12.43 0.86
CA LYS A 32 -7.83 -13.71 0.42
C LYS A 32 -6.84 -14.84 0.73
N GLU A 33 -7.37 -16.06 0.79
CA GLU A 33 -6.56 -17.26 0.85
C GLU A 33 -5.54 -17.28 -0.30
N HIS A 34 -4.30 -17.64 0.00
CA HIS A 34 -3.13 -17.59 -0.90
C HIS A 34 -2.70 -16.19 -1.40
N ALA A 35 -3.27 -15.10 -0.87
CA ALA A 35 -2.82 -13.76 -1.24
C ALA A 35 -1.49 -13.38 -0.54
N LEU A 36 -0.49 -13.00 -1.33
CA LEU A 36 0.85 -12.66 -0.84
C LEU A 36 1.07 -11.14 -0.64
N GLY A 37 0.01 -10.34 -0.71
CA GLY A 37 0.14 -8.87 -0.72
C GLY A 37 0.74 -8.29 0.56
N ARG A 38 0.40 -8.86 1.72
CA ARG A 38 0.95 -8.44 3.03
C ARG A 38 2.44 -8.74 3.15
N GLU A 39 2.83 -9.93 2.70
CA GLU A 39 4.19 -10.46 2.77
C GLU A 39 5.10 -9.79 1.75
N ARG A 40 4.65 -9.62 0.50
CA ARG A 40 5.40 -8.87 -0.51
C ARG A 40 5.71 -7.43 -0.11
N ASN A 41 4.85 -6.80 0.69
CA ASN A 41 5.10 -5.45 1.18
C ASN A 41 6.29 -5.38 2.15
N THR A 42 6.72 -6.50 2.74
CA THR A 42 7.92 -6.58 3.60
C THR A 42 9.19 -6.95 2.83
N MET A 43 9.07 -7.36 1.56
CA MET A 43 10.20 -7.76 0.72
C MET A 43 10.83 -6.56 -0.01
N VAL A 44 12.12 -6.69 -0.34
CA VAL A 44 12.87 -5.78 -1.20
C VAL A 44 13.41 -6.59 -2.37
N GLY A 45 13.04 -6.23 -3.61
CA GLY A 45 13.45 -6.97 -4.80
C GLY A 45 12.92 -8.41 -4.89
N GLY A 46 11.94 -8.80 -4.06
CA GLY A 46 11.44 -10.17 -3.97
C GLY A 46 12.16 -11.04 -2.93
N HIS A 47 13.15 -10.49 -2.24
CA HIS A 47 13.81 -11.15 -1.12
C HIS A 47 13.38 -10.51 0.20
N HIS A 48 13.36 -11.30 1.26
CA HIS A 48 13.47 -10.73 2.61
C HIS A 48 14.88 -10.15 2.69
N GLY A 49 14.96 -8.85 3.03
CA GLY A 49 16.25 -8.18 3.21
C GLY A 49 17.08 -8.82 4.30
#